data_AF-A0A2V8DAS8-F1
#
_entry.id   AF-A0A2V8DAS8-F1
#
_cell.length_a   1.000
_cell.length_b   1.000
_cell.length_c   1.000
_cell.angle_alpha   90.00
_cell.angle_beta   90.00
_cell.angle_gamma   90.00
#
_symmetry.space_group_name_H-M   'P 1'
#
loop_
_entity.id
_entity.type
_entity.pdbx_description
1 polymer ?
#
loop_
_entity_poly.entity_id
_entity_poly.type
_entity_poly.pdbx_seq_one_letter_code
_entity_poly.pdbx_strand_id
1 'polypeptide(L)'
;MAAAGNRIRLDLNSPEFRDVFFRLEADALKQVVESLRRLRDLDWNSLYRHKGFRWEAIEHLKAANGAKVYSLRLSQRIRAVAFRDGDFLRLVSLHPDHDSAYER
;
A
#
# COMPACT_ATOMS: atom_id res chain seq x y z
N MET A 1 -19.65 6.77 -11.31
CA MET A 1 -19.48 6.37 -9.90
C MET A 1 -19.47 4.85 -9.83
N ALA A 2 -18.39 4.22 -9.35
CA ALA A 2 -18.39 2.77 -9.13
C ALA A 2 -19.44 2.41 -8.07
N ALA A 3 -20.25 1.39 -8.33
CA ALA A 3 -21.21 0.86 -7.37
C ALA A 3 -20.48 0.47 -6.08
N ALA A 4 -21.09 0.75 -4.92
CA ALA A 4 -20.46 0.59 -3.60
C ALA A 4 -19.91 -0.82 -3.32
N GLY A 5 -20.40 -1.85 -4.02
CA GLY A 5 -19.98 -3.25 -3.87
C GLY A 5 -18.64 -3.64 -4.50
N ASN A 6 -17.88 -2.72 -5.09
CA ASN A 6 -16.55 -3.05 -5.67
C ASN A 6 -15.41 -2.15 -5.16
N ARG A 7 -15.66 -1.33 -4.12
CA ARG A 7 -14.65 -0.43 -3.57
C ARG A 7 -13.65 -1.18 -2.70
N ILE A 8 -12.41 -0.72 -2.73
CA ILE A 8 -11.33 -1.29 -1.94
C ILE A 8 -11.56 -1.00 -0.45
N ARG A 9 -11.50 -2.06 0.36
CA ARG A 9 -11.43 -1.95 1.82
C ARG A 9 -9.96 -1.99 2.22
N LEU A 10 -9.53 -1.09 3.11
CA LEU A 10 -8.15 -1.10 3.59
C LEU A 10 -8.07 -1.90 4.88
N ASP A 11 -7.06 -2.77 4.96
CA ASP A 11 -6.64 -3.41 6.18
C ASP A 11 -5.23 -2.92 6.53
N LEU A 12 -5.12 -2.24 7.68
CA LEU A 12 -3.91 -1.60 8.19
C LEU A 12 -3.39 -2.28 9.46
N ASN A 13 -3.86 -3.50 9.74
CA ASN A 13 -3.60 -4.16 11.03
C ASN A 13 -2.25 -4.86 11.13
N SER A 14 -1.43 -4.89 10.06
CA SER A 14 -0.10 -5.50 10.11
C SER A 14 0.79 -4.77 11.13
N PRO A 15 1.43 -5.49 12.06
CA PRO A 15 2.35 -4.87 13.03
C PRO A 15 3.45 -4.06 12.35
N GLU A 16 4.07 -4.61 11.30
CA GLU A 16 5.17 -3.98 10.55
C GLU A 16 4.73 -2.69 9.87
N PHE A 17 3.50 -2.65 9.34
CA PHE A 17 2.91 -1.43 8.81
C PHE A 17 2.75 -0.38 9.92
N ARG A 18 2.14 -0.76 11.04
CA ARG A 18 1.81 0.16 12.15
C ARG A 18 3.07 0.74 12.79
N ASP A 19 4.09 -0.08 12.97
CA ASP A 19 5.37 0.32 13.57
C ASP A 19 6.03 1.44 12.76
N VAL A 20 6.04 1.35 11.42
CA VAL A 20 6.57 2.42 10.58
C VAL A 20 5.60 3.60 10.51
N PHE A 21 4.30 3.33 10.36
CA PHE A 21 3.27 4.37 10.24
C PHE A 21 3.26 5.35 11.41
N PHE A 22 3.39 4.85 12.65
CA PHE A 22 3.41 5.70 13.85
C PHE A 22 4.70 6.50 14.04
N ARG A 23 5.77 6.15 13.31
CA ARG A 23 7.07 6.86 13.35
C ARG A 23 7.26 7.85 12.20
N LEU A 24 6.29 7.96 11.29
CA LEU A 24 6.37 8.91 10.18
C LEU A 24 6.31 10.35 10.70
N GLU A 25 7.22 11.19 10.20
CA GLU A 25 7.15 12.65 10.36
C GLU A 25 5.84 13.21 9.80
N ALA A 26 5.41 14.36 10.32
CA ALA A 26 4.07 14.92 10.05
C ALA A 26 3.73 15.03 8.55
N ASP A 27 4.67 15.50 7.73
CA ASP A 27 4.47 15.65 6.28
C ASP A 27 4.35 14.30 5.57
N ALA A 28 5.20 13.34 5.95
CA ALA A 28 5.17 11.98 5.42
C ALA A 28 3.86 11.27 5.80
N LEU A 29 3.45 11.39 7.06
CA LEU A 29 2.20 10.85 7.57
C LEU A 29 1.00 11.44 6.81
N LYS A 30 0.96 12.76 6.62
CA LYS A 30 -0.08 13.43 5.85
C LYS A 30 -0.18 12.87 4.43
N GLN A 31 0.94 12.76 3.73
CA GLN A 31 0.96 12.21 2.36
C GLN A 31 0.46 10.77 2.30
N VAL A 32 0.88 9.92 3.25
CA VAL A 32 0.41 8.54 3.36
C VAL A 32 -1.09 8.50 3.58
N VAL A 33 -1.62 9.24 4.55
CA VAL A 33 -3.06 9.28 4.86
C VAL A 33 -3.88 9.79 3.66
N GLU A 34 -3.42 10.80 2.95
CA GLU A 34 -4.07 11.28 1.71
C GLU A 34 -4.07 10.21 0.61
N SER A 35 -3.01 9.42 0.51
CA SER A 35 -2.92 8.28 -0.41
C SER A 35 -3.89 7.17 -0.03
N LEU A 36 -3.96 6.81 1.25
CA LEU A 36 -4.90 5.80 1.77
C LEU A 36 -6.36 6.24 1.55
N ARG A 37 -6.69 7.52 1.76
CA ARG A 37 -8.02 8.06 1.45
C ARG A 37 -8.38 7.84 -0.02
N ARG A 38 -7.46 8.17 -0.93
CA ARG A 38 -7.65 7.95 -2.38
C ARG A 38 -7.85 6.48 -2.71
N LEU A 39 -7.05 5.58 -2.14
CA LEU A 39 -7.20 4.13 -2.36
C LEU A 39 -8.59 3.61 -1.98
N ARG A 40 -9.13 4.07 -0.85
CA ARG A 40 -10.47 3.70 -0.38
C ARG A 40 -11.61 4.15 -1.30
N ASP A 41 -11.38 5.20 -2.09
CA ASP A 41 -12.37 5.71 -3.05
C ASP A 41 -12.32 4.98 -4.41
N LEU A 42 -11.30 4.14 -4.64
CA LEU A 42 -11.14 3.35 -5.86
C LEU A 42 -11.81 1.97 -5.77
N ASP A 43 -12.13 1.41 -6.94
CA ASP A 43 -12.30 -0.02 -7.13
C ASP A 43 -11.01 -0.68 -7.62
N TRP A 44 -10.96 -2.01 -7.59
CA TRP A 44 -9.78 -2.78 -8.00
C TRP A 44 -9.35 -2.53 -9.45
N ASN A 45 -10.32 -2.44 -10.36
CA ASN A 45 -10.05 -2.18 -11.77
C ASN A 45 -9.39 -0.81 -11.98
N SER A 46 -9.82 0.18 -11.22
CA SER A 46 -9.26 1.53 -11.23
C SER A 46 -7.87 1.54 -10.61
N LEU A 47 -7.64 0.85 -9.48
CA LEU A 47 -6.31 0.71 -8.89
C LEU A 47 -5.31 0.09 -9.87
N TYR A 48 -5.66 -1.02 -10.52
CA TYR A 48 -4.75 -1.70 -11.45
C TYR A 48 -4.36 -0.85 -12.66
N ARG A 49 -5.23 0.07 -13.10
CA ARG A 49 -4.93 1.02 -14.19
C ARG A 49 -4.31 2.32 -13.70
N HIS A 50 -4.25 2.55 -12.39
CA HIS A 50 -3.83 3.83 -11.82
C HIS A 50 -2.31 4.01 -11.88
N LYS A 51 -1.83 4.77 -12.87
CA LYS A 51 -0.40 5.03 -13.10
C LYS A 51 0.32 5.69 -11.91
N GLY A 52 -0.41 6.48 -11.10
CA GLY A 52 0.16 7.20 -9.97
C GLY A 52 0.62 6.28 -8.83
N PHE A 53 -0.07 5.15 -8.60
CA PHE A 53 0.21 4.24 -7.49
C PHE A 53 1.34 3.27 -7.81
N ARG A 54 1.82 3.18 -9.07
CA ARG A 54 2.94 2.30 -9.46
C ARG A 54 2.74 0.88 -8.92
N TRP A 55 1.57 0.30 -9.19
CA TRP A 55 1.21 -1.05 -8.75
C TRP A 55 2.10 -2.09 -9.43
N GLU A 56 3.08 -2.63 -8.71
CA GLU A 56 4.17 -3.44 -9.25
C GLU A 56 4.24 -4.78 -8.51
N ALA A 57 4.20 -5.90 -9.23
CA ALA A 57 4.27 -7.23 -8.64
C ALA A 57 5.67 -7.52 -8.07
N ILE A 58 5.72 -8.21 -6.93
CA ILE A 58 6.96 -8.73 -6.34
C ILE A 58 7.01 -10.23 -6.64
N GLU A 59 7.66 -10.60 -7.75
CA GLU A 59 7.57 -11.96 -8.32
C GLU A 59 8.05 -13.09 -7.39
N HIS A 60 8.99 -12.80 -6.49
CA HIS A 60 9.58 -13.79 -5.59
C HIS A 60 8.89 -13.87 -4.22
N LEU A 61 7.85 -13.07 -3.97
CA LEU A 61 7.16 -13.02 -2.68
C LEU A 61 5.69 -13.43 -2.83
N LYS A 62 5.23 -14.28 -1.90
CA LYS A 62 3.82 -14.67 -1.77
C LYS A 62 3.35 -14.40 -0.35
N ALA A 63 2.11 -13.99 -0.20
CA ALA A 63 1.46 -13.90 1.09
C ALA A 63 1.24 -15.32 1.66
N ALA A 64 1.00 -15.42 2.97
CA ALA A 64 0.77 -16.71 3.63
C ALA A 64 -0.41 -17.51 3.04
N ASN A 65 -1.39 -16.81 2.47
CA ASN A 65 -2.53 -17.41 1.76
C ASN A 65 -2.24 -17.72 0.28
N GLY A 66 -0.99 -17.61 -0.16
CA GLY A 66 -0.55 -17.82 -1.55
C GLY A 66 -0.84 -16.66 -2.51
N ALA A 67 -1.45 -15.56 -2.05
CA ALA A 67 -1.74 -14.40 -2.89
C ALA A 67 -0.44 -13.74 -3.40
N LYS A 68 -0.52 -13.17 -4.61
CA LYS A 68 0.56 -12.34 -5.16
C LYS A 68 0.75 -11.09 -4.30
N VAL A 69 1.99 -10.76 -4.04
CA VAL A 69 2.36 -9.56 -3.30
C VAL A 69 2.78 -8.48 -4.27
N TYR A 70 2.44 -7.24 -3.94
CA TYR A 70 2.68 -6.07 -4.75
C TYR A 70 3.32 -4.97 -3.91
N SER A 71 4.11 -4.13 -4.57
CA SER A 71 4.50 -2.84 -4.04
C SER A 71 3.63 -1.75 -4.68
N LEU A 72 3.26 -0.75 -3.89
CA LEU A 72 2.55 0.44 -4.36
C LEU A 72 3.13 1.71 -3.75
N ARG A 73 3.21 2.76 -4.56
CA ARG A 73 3.70 4.08 -4.17
C ARG A 73 2.60 4.89 -3.48
N LEU A 74 2.81 5.22 -2.21
CA LEU A 74 1.91 6.09 -1.44
C LEU A 74 2.31 7.56 -1.53
N SER A 75 3.61 7.84 -1.61
CA SER A 75 4.18 9.16 -1.91
C SER A 75 5.46 8.99 -2.74
N GLN A 76 6.10 10.09 -3.16
CA GLN A 76 7.37 9.98 -3.92
C GLN A 76 8.49 9.28 -3.14
N ARG A 77 8.41 9.25 -1.81
CA ARG A 77 9.43 8.67 -0.94
C ARG A 77 8.91 7.52 -0.09
N ILE A 78 7.70 7.01 -0.33
CA ILE A 78 7.11 5.95 0.52
C ILE A 78 6.39 4.95 -0.36
N ARG A 79 6.83 3.71 -0.27
CA ARG A 79 6.15 2.55 -0.85
C ARG A 79 5.54 1.70 0.26
N ALA A 80 4.47 1.00 -0.07
CA ALA A 80 3.88 -0.04 0.75
C ALA A 80 4.04 -1.38 0.06
N VAL A 81 4.17 -2.44 0.85
CA VAL A 81 3.95 -3.82 0.40
C VAL A 81 2.54 -4.22 0.78
N ALA A 82 1.79 -4.78 -0.16
CA ALA A 82 0.40 -5.16 0.06
C ALA A 82 -0.02 -6.33 -0.83
N PHE A 83 -1.12 -6.97 -0.46
CA PHE A 83 -1.78 -7.96 -1.30
C PHE A 83 -3.31 -7.82 -1.23
N ARG A 84 -3.97 -8.35 -2.26
CA ARG A 84 -5.43 -8.43 -2.30
C ARG A 84 -5.91 -9.69 -1.60
N ASP A 85 -6.87 -9.52 -0.69
CA ASP A 85 -7.60 -10.60 -0.04
C ASP A 85 -9.11 -10.30 -0.11
N GLY A 86 -9.78 -10.88 -1.11
CA GLY A 86 -11.16 -10.53 -1.45
C GLY A 86 -11.30 -9.05 -1.79
N ASP A 87 -12.06 -8.32 -0.95
CA ASP A 87 -12.26 -6.87 -1.08
C ASP A 87 -11.23 -6.04 -0.31
N PHE A 88 -10.39 -6.70 0.51
CA PHE A 88 -9.38 -6.04 1.31
C PHE A 88 -8.07 -5.89 0.54
N LEU A 89 -7.55 -4.67 0.50
CA LEU A 89 -6.14 -4.41 0.30
C LEU A 89 -5.47 -4.45 1.67
N ARG A 90 -4.72 -5.53 1.93
CA ARG A 90 -3.97 -5.71 3.17
C ARG A 90 -2.59 -5.09 3.04
N LEU A 91 -2.33 -4.01 3.78
CA LEU A 91 -1.04 -3.34 3.81
C LEU A 91 -0.16 -4.01 4.86
N VAL A 92 0.94 -4.57 4.41
CA VAL A 92 1.86 -5.39 5.23
C VAL A 92 2.94 -4.52 5.86
N SER A 93 3.58 -3.66 5.08
CA SER A 93 4.68 -2.83 5.56
C SER A 93 4.76 -1.53 4.78
N LEU A 94 5.35 -0.50 5.41
CA LEU A 94 5.76 0.74 4.76
C LEU A 94 7.28 0.76 4.63
N HIS A 95 7.73 1.23 3.48
CA HIS A 95 9.12 1.42 3.12
C HIS A 95 9.26 2.87 2.67
N PRO A 96 9.55 3.80 3.59
CA PRO A 96 10.14 5.06 3.21
C PRO A 96 11.41 4.76 2.39
N ASP A 97 11.66 5.52 1.33
CA ASP A 97 12.91 5.49 0.61
C ASP A 97 13.99 5.93 1.59
N HIS A 98 14.60 4.93 2.22
CA HIS A 98 15.84 5.10 2.94
C HIS A 98 16.91 5.21 1.87
N ASP A 99 17.32 6.43 1.56
CA ASP A 99 18.66 6.70 1.02
C ASP A 99 19.77 6.34 2.07
N SER A 100 19.51 5.35 2.94
CA SER A 100 20.35 4.96 4.08
C SER A 100 20.15 3.49 4.54
N ALA A 101 19.45 2.63 3.79
CA ALA A 101 19.31 1.20 4.16
C ALA A 101 20.11 0.25 3.24
N TYR A 102 21.12 0.79 2.56
CA TYR A 102 22.27 0.04 2.06
C TYR A 102 23.54 0.60 2.73
N GLU A 103 23.60 0.55 4.06
CA GLU A 103 24.90 0.52 4.73
C GLU A 103 25.41 -0.94 4.65
N ARG A 104 26.68 -1.09 4.24
CA ARG A 104 27.42 -2.35 4.18
C ARG A 104 27.69 -2.90 5.58
#